data_AF-A0A6C0F7L4-F1
#
_entry.id   AF-A0A6C0F7L4-F1
#
_cell.length_a   1.000
_cell.length_b   1.000
_cell.length_c   1.000
_cell.angle_alpha   90.00
_cell.angle_beta   90.00
_cell.angle_gamma   90.00
#
_symmetry.space_group_name_H-M   'P 1'
#
loop_
_entity.id
_entity.type
_entity.pdbx_description
1 polymer ?
#
loop_
_entity_poly.entity_id
_entity_poly.type
_entity_poly.pdbx_seq_one_letter_code
_entity_poly.pdbx_strand_id
1 'polypeptide(L)'
;MSTLASRFNKIFTKNNVYLMFGLLAIFIGSWTVMYLIPSVFVGLFDTLLGNAILFLTVLLAAKYNPKVAIALAITFVIFYQFSHLAKR
;
A
#
# COMPACT_ATOMS: atom_id res chain seq x y z
N MET A 1 -24.38 20.93 -12.83
CA MET A 1 -23.09 21.13 -12.12
C MET A 1 -23.15 20.68 -10.65
N SER A 2 -23.95 19.66 -10.30
CA SER A 2 -24.27 19.25 -8.91
C SER A 2 -23.96 17.78 -8.59
N THR A 3 -23.54 17.00 -9.57
CA THR A 3 -23.31 15.54 -9.44
C THR A 3 -21.94 15.19 -8.87
N LEU A 4 -20.93 16.06 -9.01
CA LEU A 4 -19.60 15.85 -8.43
C LEU A 4 -19.61 16.14 -6.93
N ALA A 5 -20.16 17.29 -6.52
CA ALA A 5 -20.20 17.72 -5.12
C ALA A 5 -20.98 16.72 -4.22
N SER A 6 -22.06 16.14 -4.73
CA SER A 6 -22.84 15.13 -3.98
C SER A 6 -22.08 13.81 -3.80
N ARG A 7 -21.24 13.40 -4.76
CA ARG A 7 -20.36 12.23 -4.62
C ARG A 7 -19.27 12.45 -3.58
N PHE A 8 -18.66 13.64 -3.54
CA PHE A 8 -17.68 14.00 -2.50
C PHE A 8 -18.31 14.01 -1.10
N ASN A 9 -19.49 14.59 -0.92
CA ASN A 9 -20.20 14.55 0.36
C ASN A 9 -20.57 13.12 0.80
N LYS A 10 -20.81 12.21 -0.16
CA LYS A 10 -21.06 10.79 0.15
C LYS A 10 -19.82 10.09 0.70
N ILE A 11 -18.61 10.47 0.24
CA ILE A 11 -17.34 9.94 0.77
C ILE A 11 -17.08 10.49 2.18
N PHE A 12 -17.47 11.73 2.47
CA PHE A 12 -17.30 12.39 3.79
C PHE A 12 -18.44 12.13 4.79
N THR A 13 -19.21 11.06 4.66
CA THR A 13 -20.20 10.68 5.70
C THR A 13 -19.51 10.12 6.94
N LYS A 14 -20.07 10.33 8.14
CA LYS A 14 -19.49 9.94 9.45
C LYS A 14 -18.96 8.50 9.52
N ASN A 15 -19.56 7.55 8.79
CA ASN A 15 -19.10 6.15 8.75
C ASN A 15 -17.77 5.95 8.02
N ASN A 16 -17.46 6.80 7.04
CA ASN A 16 -16.21 6.74 6.26
C ASN A 16 -15.06 7.50 6.93
N VAL A 17 -15.34 8.35 7.91
CA VAL A 17 -14.29 9.09 8.64
C VAL A 17 -13.34 8.12 9.35
N TYR A 18 -13.87 7.06 9.98
CA TYR A 18 -13.06 6.02 10.61
C TYR A 18 -12.24 5.20 9.60
N LEU A 19 -12.80 4.90 8.41
CA LEU A 19 -12.06 4.23 7.34
C LEU A 19 -10.94 5.13 6.80
N MET A 20 -11.17 6.44 6.64
CA MET A 20 -10.15 7.40 6.25
C MET A 20 -9.04 7.51 7.30
N PHE A 21 -9.40 7.61 8.58
CA PHE A 21 -8.43 7.61 9.67
C PHE A 21 -7.63 6.31 9.74
N GLY A 22 -8.27 5.15 9.54
CA GLY A 22 -7.60 3.86 9.46
C GLY A 22 -6.63 3.80 8.28
N LEU A 23 -7.02 4.30 7.11
CA LEU A 23 -6.15 4.38 5.93
C LEU A 23 -4.94 5.30 6.19
N LEU A 24 -5.18 6.47 6.78
CA LEU A 24 -4.14 7.43 7.17
C LEU A 24 -3.18 6.84 8.21
N ALA A 25 -3.70 6.12 9.20
CA ALA A 25 -2.90 5.45 10.21
C ALA A 25 -2.04 4.34 9.60
N ILE A 26 -2.58 3.55 8.66
CA ILE A 26 -1.80 2.56 7.91
C ILE A 26 -0.70 3.25 7.10
N PHE A 27 -1.00 4.38 6.45
CA PHE A 27 -0.02 5.17 5.70
C PHE A 27 1.12 5.70 6.58
N ILE A 28 0.79 6.33 7.71
CA ILE A 28 1.78 6.88 8.66
C ILE A 28 2.57 5.75 9.32
N GLY A 29 1.92 4.65 9.69
CA GLY A 29 2.56 3.47 10.26
C GLY A 29 3.55 2.85 9.28
N SER A 30 3.11 2.64 8.03
CA SER A 30 3.96 2.12 6.96
C SER A 30 5.16 3.04 6.70
N TRP A 31 4.92 4.36 6.64
CA TRP A 31 5.99 5.35 6.50
C TRP A 31 6.98 5.32 7.66
N THR A 32 6.50 5.19 8.91
CA THR A 32 7.34 5.11 10.10
C THR A 32 8.23 3.87 10.05
N VAL A 33 7.67 2.70 9.69
CA VAL A 33 8.45 1.46 9.57
C VAL A 33 9.51 1.58 8.47
N MET A 34 9.16 2.17 7.32
CA MET A 34 10.09 2.43 6.22
C MET A 34 11.23 3.37 6.64
N TYR A 35 10.95 4.37 7.47
CA TYR A 35 11.95 5.31 7.99
C TYR A 35 12.85 4.69 9.06
N LEU A 36 12.27 3.88 9.95
CA LEU A 36 12.98 3.35 11.11
C LEU A 36 13.91 2.17 10.73
N ILE A 37 13.51 1.36 9.75
CA ILE A 37 14.28 0.17 9.33
C ILE A 37 14.31 0.07 7.80
N PRO A 38 14.98 1.02 7.12
CA PRO A 38 15.07 1.03 5.66
C PRO A 38 15.76 -0.23 5.11
N SER A 39 16.71 -0.81 5.87
CA SER A 39 17.44 -2.02 5.49
C SER A 39 16.57 -3.27 5.36
N VAL A 40 15.52 -3.42 6.17
CA VAL A 40 14.59 -4.54 6.07
C VAL A 40 13.74 -4.42 4.81
N PHE A 41 13.27 -3.22 4.51
CA PHE A 41 12.55 -2.96 3.26
C PHE A 41 13.44 -3.19 2.05
N VAL A 42 14.66 -2.64 2.05
CA VAL A 42 15.62 -2.84 0.95
C VAL A 42 15.96 -4.31 0.77
N GLY A 43 16.19 -5.05 1.86
CA GLY A 43 16.44 -6.50 1.80
C GLY A 43 15.25 -7.31 1.25
N LEU A 44 14.02 -6.85 1.50
CA LEU A 44 12.82 -7.52 1.01
C LEU A 44 12.62 -7.38 -0.52
N PHE A 45 13.12 -6.29 -1.11
CA PHE A 45 13.03 -6.04 -2.55
C PHE A 45 14.30 -6.42 -3.32
N ASP A 46 15.47 -6.45 -2.66
CA ASP A 46 16.75 -6.80 -3.30
C ASP A 46 17.05 -8.31 -3.29
N THR A 47 16.46 -9.08 -2.36
CA THR A 47 16.73 -10.52 -2.28
C THR A 47 15.75 -11.33 -3.13
N LEU A 48 16.26 -12.43 -3.72
CA LEU A 48 15.45 -13.37 -4.48
C LEU A 48 14.31 -13.96 -3.61
N LEU A 49 14.61 -14.23 -2.34
CA LEU A 49 13.64 -14.71 -1.35
C LEU A 49 12.54 -13.66 -1.10
N GLY A 50 12.91 -12.40 -0.90
CA GLY A 50 11.95 -11.31 -0.67
C GLY A 50 11.02 -11.09 -1.86
N ASN A 51 11.56 -11.10 -3.08
CA ASN A 51 10.75 -11.03 -4.30
C ASN A 51 9.80 -12.23 -4.47
N ALA A 52 10.24 -13.44 -4.09
CA ALA A 52 9.38 -14.62 -4.07
C ALA A 52 8.23 -14.48 -3.07
N ILE A 53 8.49 -13.94 -1.87
CA ILE A 53 7.46 -13.68 -0.85
C ILE A 53 6.45 -12.66 -1.35
N LEU A 54 6.89 -11.55 -1.96
CA LEU A 54 6.01 -10.52 -2.52
C LEU A 54 5.10 -11.09 -3.61
N PHE A 55 5.68 -11.90 -4.52
CA PHE A 55 4.92 -12.55 -5.59
C PHE A 55 3.87 -13.53 -5.05
N LEU A 56 4.25 -14.38 -4.09
CA LEU A 56 3.33 -15.30 -3.43
C LEU A 56 2.23 -14.56 -2.67
N THR A 57 2.54 -13.42 -2.05
CA THR A 57 1.58 -12.59 -1.32
C THR A 57 0.54 -11.99 -2.27
N VAL A 58 0.96 -11.49 -3.43
CA VAL A 58 0.03 -10.99 -4.47
C VAL A 58 -0.83 -12.13 -5.02
N LEU A 59 -0.25 -13.31 -5.28
CA LEU A 59 -0.99 -14.50 -5.71
C LEU A 59 -2.05 -14.93 -4.70
N LEU A 60 -1.67 -14.95 -3.42
CA LEU A 60 -2.58 -15.30 -2.34
C LEU A 60 -3.71 -14.26 -2.22
N ALA A 61 -3.37 -12.96 -2.26
CA ALA A 61 -4.36 -11.89 -2.26
C ALA A 61 -5.31 -11.98 -3.46
N ALA A 62 -4.81 -12.37 -4.65
CA ALA A 62 -5.62 -12.52 -5.86
C ALA A 62 -6.67 -13.62 -5.73
N LYS A 63 -6.36 -14.69 -4.99
CA LYS A 63 -7.31 -15.76 -4.67
C LYS A 63 -8.50 -15.27 -3.85
N TYR A 64 -8.30 -14.34 -2.92
CA TYR A 64 -9.36 -13.83 -2.05
C TYR A 64 -10.10 -12.64 -2.65
N ASN A 65 -9.36 -11.67 -3.19
CA ASN A 65 -9.96 -10.48 -3.78
C ASN A 65 -9.03 -9.89 -4.86
N PRO A 66 -9.37 -10.05 -6.16
CA PRO A 66 -8.51 -9.60 -7.25
C PRO A 66 -8.32 -8.08 -7.27
N LYS A 67 -9.31 -7.29 -6.80
CA LYS A 67 -9.16 -5.83 -6.70
C LYS A 67 -8.12 -5.43 -5.67
N VAL A 68 -8.10 -6.12 -4.53
CA VAL A 68 -7.10 -5.92 -3.47
C VAL A 68 -5.73 -6.34 -3.97
N ALA A 69 -5.63 -7.46 -4.69
CA ALA A 69 -4.36 -7.92 -5.26
C ALA A 69 -3.75 -6.93 -6.26
N ILE A 70 -4.58 -6.33 -7.11
CA ILE A 70 -4.13 -5.28 -8.04
C ILE A 70 -3.62 -4.07 -7.28
N ALA A 71 -4.35 -3.60 -6.26
CA ALA A 71 -3.91 -2.49 -5.41
C ALA A 71 -2.60 -2.81 -4.67
N LEU A 72 -2.46 -4.05 -4.18
CA LEU A 72 -1.27 -4.54 -3.49
C LEU A 72 -0.05 -4.58 -4.43
N ALA A 73 -0.24 -5.09 -5.64
CA ALA A 73 0.81 -5.17 -6.66
C ALA A 73 1.32 -3.77 -7.04
N ILE A 74 0.41 -2.81 -7.25
CA ILE A 74 0.78 -1.40 -7.52
C ILE A 74 1.58 -0.83 -6.34
N THR A 75 1.15 -1.09 -5.10
CA THR A 75 1.84 -0.63 -3.89
C THR A 75 3.26 -1.21 -3.81
N PHE A 76 3.43 -2.50 -4.09
CA PHE A 76 4.75 -3.15 -4.10
C PHE A 76 5.66 -2.59 -5.20
N VAL A 77 5.14 -2.28 -6.39
CA VAL A 77 5.93 -1.62 -7.45
C VAL A 77 6.41 -0.24 -7.01
N ILE A 78 5.55 0.55 -6.34
CA ILE A 78 5.93 1.86 -5.80
C ILE A 78 7.04 1.69 -4.75
N PHE A 79 6.88 0.77 -3.81
CA PHE A 79 7.88 0.51 -2.77
C PHE A 79 9.19 -0.05 -3.31
N TYR A 80 9.14 -0.90 -4.35
CA TYR A 80 10.32 -1.37 -5.06
C TYR A 80 11.14 -0.20 -5.61
N GLN A 81 10.46 0.80 -6.20
CA GLN A 81 11.15 2.00 -6.68
C GLN A 81 11.79 2.81 -5.54
N PHE A 82 11.06 3.05 -4.45
CA PHE A 82 11.61 3.75 -3.29
C PHE A 82 12.80 3.01 -2.68
N SER A 83 12.75 1.68 -2.61
CA SER A 83 13.84 0.85 -2.14
C SER A 83 15.10 1.02 -2.99
N HIS A 84 14.96 1.06 -4.31
CA HIS A 84 16.10 1.24 -5.22
C HIS A 84 16.68 2.66 -5.15
N LEU A 85 15.84 3.68 -4.96
CA LEU A 85 16.28 5.06 -4.74
C LEU A 85 17.03 5.23 -3.41
N ALA A 86 16.58 4.55 -2.35
CA ALA A 86 17.23 4.62 -1.03
C ALA A 86 18.61 3.94 -0.98
N LYS A 87 18.95 3.12 -1.98
CA LYS A 87 20.24 2.43 -2.10
C LYS A 87 21.33 3.29 -2.78
N ARG A 88 20.95 4.39 -3.45
CA ARG A 88 21.88 5.41 -3.99
C ARG A 88 22.23 6.43 -2.93
#